data_AF-A0A960D5U0-F1
#
_entry.id   AF-A0A960D5U0-F1
#
_cell.length_a   1.000
_cell.length_b   1.000
_cell.length_c   1.000
_cell.angle_alpha   90.00
_cell.angle_beta   90.00
_cell.angle_gamma   90.00
#
_symmetry.space_group_name_H-M   'P 1'
#
loop_
_entity.id
_entity.type
_entity.pdbx_description
1 polymer ?
#
loop_
_entity_poly.entity_id
_entity_poly.type
_entity_poly.pdbx_seq_one_letter_code
_entity_poly.pdbx_strand_id
1 'polypeptide(L)' 'MSTTDQVRAILGGTQRAYRAEPAYRERPDVFNELDRIAARLNQPIRIALAGTLKAGKSTLVNALVGENIAPTDA' A
#
# COMPACT_ATOMS: atom_id res chain seq x y z
N MET A 1 10.51 -14.82 2.37
CA MET A 1 10.06 -13.59 3.04
C MET A 1 9.54 -12.66 1.95
N SER A 2 8.29 -12.18 2.02
CA SER A 2 7.76 -11.29 0.99
C SER A 2 8.44 -9.92 1.05
N THR A 3 8.57 -9.23 -0.08
CA THR A 3 9.04 -7.83 -0.13
C THR A 3 8.25 -6.95 0.85
N THR A 4 6.94 -7.18 0.97
CA THR A 4 6.09 -6.47 1.93
C THR A 4 6.49 -6.75 3.39
N ASP A 5 6.84 -8.00 3.72
CA ASP A 5 7.28 -8.37 5.07
C ASP A 5 8.60 -7.71 5.41
N GLN A 6 9.53 -7.63 4.44
CA GLN A 6 10.80 -6.95 4.60
C GLN A 6 10.62 -5.45 4.87
N VAL A 7 9.76 -4.79 4.10
CA VAL A 7 9.45 -3.37 4.31
C VAL A 7 8.83 -3.14 5.70
N ARG A 8 7.92 -4.01 6.14
CA ARG A 8 7.32 -3.94 7.49
C ARG A 8 8.36 -4.14 8.58
N ALA A 9 9.29 -5.08 8.40
CA ALA A 9 10.37 -5.33 9.34
C ALA A 9 11.29 -4.10 9.49
N ILE A 10 11.65 -3.46 8.36
CA ILE A 10 12.45 -2.23 8.36
C ILE A 10 11.73 -1.10 9.08
N LEU A 11 10.45 -0.85 8.74
CA LEU A 11 9.68 0.23 9.35
C LEU A 11 9.54 0.07 10.87
N GLY A 12 9.24 -1.16 11.33
CA GLY A 12 9.20 -1.47 12.76
C GLY A 12 10.56 -1.33 13.44
N GLY A 13 11.65 -1.66 12.73
CA GLY A 13 13.02 -1.42 13.18
C GLY A 13 13.33 0.07 13.37
N THR A 14 12.99 0.89 12.38
CA THR A 14 13.16 2.35 12.43
C THR A 14 12.38 2.97 13.58
N GLN A 15 11.10 2.60 13.76
CA GLN A 15 10.30 3.10 14.87
C GLN A 15 10.93 2.80 16.23
N ARG A 16 11.45 1.58 16.44
CA ARG A 16 12.15 1.22 17.68
C ARG A 16 13.42 2.01 17.89
N ALA A 17 14.24 2.15 16.84
CA ALA A 17 15.49 2.91 16.89
C ALA A 17 15.23 4.38 17.26
N TYR A 18 14.23 5.02 16.62
CA TYR A 18 13.92 6.42 16.87
C TYR A 18 13.31 6.65 18.26
N ARG A 19 12.52 5.71 18.80
CA ARG A 19 12.03 5.82 20.19
C ARG A 19 13.16 5.73 21.22
N ALA A 20 14.21 4.97 20.92
CA ALA A 20 15.36 4.82 21.82
C ALA A 20 16.29 6.05 21.81
N GLU A 21 16.28 6.84 20.74
CA GLU A 21 17.16 7.99 20.55
C GLU A 21 16.55 9.29 21.14
N PRO A 22 17.20 9.93 22.14
CA PRO A 22 16.70 11.16 22.75
C PRO A 22 16.37 12.28 21.77
N ALA A 23 17.13 12.42 20.68
CA ALA A 23 16.93 13.46 19.67
C ALA A 23 15.55 13.41 18.97
N TYR A 24 14.89 12.25 18.98
CA TYR A 24 13.57 12.07 18.35
C TYR A 24 12.41 12.08 19.34
N ARG A 25 12.66 12.16 20.66
CA ARG A 25 11.59 12.11 21.68
C ARG A 25 10.55 13.22 21.53
N GLU A 26 10.98 14.40 21.08
CA GLU A 26 10.13 15.58 20.88
C GLU A 26 9.78 15.81 19.39
N ARG A 27 9.84 14.74 18.58
CA ARG A 27 9.51 14.78 17.14
C ARG A 27 8.27 13.95 16.84
N PRO A 28 7.07 14.37 17.30
CA PRO A 28 5.82 13.65 17.03
C PRO A 28 5.49 13.60 15.54
N ASP A 29 5.96 14.58 14.76
CA ASP A 29 5.84 14.62 13.29
C ASP A 29 6.47 13.38 12.63
N VAL A 30 7.64 12.95 13.10
CA VAL A 30 8.35 11.78 12.56
C VAL A 30 7.57 10.49 12.83
N PHE A 31 7.09 10.31 14.06
CA PHE A 31 6.30 9.12 14.41
C PHE A 31 4.96 9.08 13.68
N ASN A 32 4.28 10.22 13.57
CA ASN A 32 3.04 10.33 12.81
C ASN A 32 3.24 9.95 11.33
N GLU A 33 4.38 10.30 10.74
CA GLU A 33 4.68 9.90 9.36
C GLU A 33 4.97 8.40 9.23
N LEU A 34 5.73 7.83 10.15
CA LEU A 34 5.99 6.38 10.18
C LEU A 34 4.67 5.59 10.34
N ASP A 35 3.76 6.05 11.20
CA ASP A 35 2.44 5.44 11.39
C ASP A 35 1.55 5.59 10.14
N ARG A 36 1.58 6.74 9.45
CA ARG A 36 0.90 6.90 8.17
C ARG A 36 1.40 5.93 7.10
N ILE A 37 2.72 5.76 7.00
CA ILE A 37 3.34 4.81 6.06
C ILE A 37 2.90 3.38 6.41
N ALA A 38 2.96 3.01 7.70
CA ALA A 38 2.52 1.70 8.17
C ALA A 38 1.04 1.44 7.82
N ALA A 39 0.17 2.41 8.09
CA ALA A 39 -1.24 2.32 7.76
C ALA A 39 -1.48 2.14 6.25
N ARG A 40 -0.76 2.89 5.40
CA ARG A 40 -0.88 2.78 3.94
C ARG A 40 -0.40 1.41 3.42
N LEU A 41 0.65 0.84 3.99
CA LEU A 41 1.15 -0.50 3.63
C LEU A 41 0.20 -1.64 4.02
N ASN A 42 -0.72 -1.39 4.95
CA ASN A 42 -1.74 -2.35 5.37
C ASN A 42 -3.04 -2.23 4.56
N GLN A 43 -3.17 -1.22 3.71
CA GLN A 43 -4.33 -1.06 2.83
C GLN A 43 -4.19 -1.96 1.59
N PRO A 44 -5.31 -2.41 1.01
CA PRO A 44 -5.30 -3.10 -0.28
C PRO A 44 -4.56 -2.28 -1.34
N ILE A 45 -3.86 -2.98 -2.25
CA ILE A 45 -3.19 -2.34 -3.38
C ILE A 45 -4.27 -1.69 -4.25
N ARG A 46 -4.12 -0.39 -4.50
CA ARG A 46 -4.98 0.34 -5.44
C ARG A 46 -4.31 0.35 -6.80
N ILE A 47 -4.98 -0.21 -7.80
CA ILE A 47 -4.51 -0.24 -9.19
C ILE A 47 -5.51 0.55 -10.03
N ALA A 48 -5.03 1.54 -10.78
CA ALA A 48 -5.86 2.29 -11.73
C ALA A 48 -5.61 1.76 -13.15
N LEU A 49 -6.69 1.37 -13.84
CA LEU A 49 -6.63 0.93 -15.24
C LEU A 49 -7.21 2.03 -16.14
N ALA A 50 -6.34 2.70 -16.91
CA ALA A 50 -6.71 3.77 -17.83
C ALA A 50 -6.80 3.26 -19.28
N GLY A 51 -7.68 3.87 -20.07
CA GLY A 51 -7.87 3.53 -21.49
C GLY A 51 -9.21 4.05 -22.02
N THR A 52 -9.36 4.14 -23.34
CA THR A 52 -10.58 4.64 -24.01
C THR A 52 -11.80 3.74 -23.74
N LEU A 53 -13.02 4.28 -23.91
CA LEU A 53 -14.26 3.51 -23.77
C LEU A 53 -14.20 2.29 -24.72
N LYS A 54 -14.61 1.11 -24.25
CA LYS A 54 -14.52 -0.18 -24.97
C LYS A 54 -13.13 -0.76 -25.28
N ALA A 55 -12.04 -0.22 -24.69
CA ALA A 55 -10.68 -0.78 -24.84
C ALA A 55 -10.43 -2.12 -24.12
N GLY A 56 -11.47 -2.87 -23.73
CA GLY A 56 -11.30 -4.15 -23.03
C GLY A 56 -10.83 -4.05 -21.56
N LYS A 57 -10.98 -2.87 -20.93
CA LYS A 57 -10.54 -2.66 -19.53
C LYS A 57 -11.21 -3.63 -18.55
N SER A 58 -12.53 -3.78 -18.63
CA SER A 58 -13.26 -4.74 -17.78
C SER A 58 -12.86 -6.18 -18.07
N THR A 59 -12.59 -6.52 -19.34
CA THR A 59 -12.05 -7.84 -19.74
C THR A 59 -10.70 -8.13 -19.06
N LEU A 60 -9.80 -7.15 -19.03
CA LEU A 60 -8.49 -7.31 -18.40
C LEU A 60 -8.59 -7.44 -16.88
N VAL A 61 -9.45 -6.66 -16.23
CA VAL A 61 -9.69 -6.79 -14.77
C VAL A 61 -10.23 -8.17 -14.42
N ASN A 62 -11.23 -8.66 -15.16
CA ASN A 62 -11.83 -9.97 -14.90
C ASN A 62 -10.84 -11.12 -15.14
N ALA A 63 -9.97 -11.00 -16.16
CA ALA A 63 -8.90 -11.96 -16.40
C ALA A 63 -7.83 -11.95 -15.28
N LEU A 64 -7.54 -10.78 -14.69
CA LEU A 64 -6.52 -10.64 -13.65
C LEU A 64 -6.99 -11.11 -12.28
N VAL A 65 -8.27 -10.94 -11.96
CA VAL A 65 -8.84 -11.35 -10.67
C VAL A 65 -9.42 -12.77 -10.70
N GLY A 66 -9.69 -13.32 -11.88
CA GLY A 66 -10.30 -14.65 -12.03
C GLY A 66 -11.79 -14.70 -11.64
N GLU A 67 -12.36 -13.56 -11.26
CA GLU A 67 -13.77 -13.37 -10.93
C GLU A 67 -14.34 -12.17 -11.70
N ASN A 68 -15.64 -12.21 -12.00
CA ASN A 68 -16.33 -11.21 -12.80
C ASN A 68 -16.74 -10.01 -11.92
N ILE A 69 -15.77 -9.15 -11.60
CA ILE A 69 -15.92 -8.08 -10.60
C ILE A 69 -16.38 -6.76 -11.24
N ALA A 70 -16.08 -6.55 -12.52
CA ALA A 70 -16.54 -5.38 -13.25
C ALA A 70 -17.75 -5.72 -14.14
N PRO A 71 -18.88 -4.99 -14.06
CA PRO A 71 -19.96 -5.13 -15.03
C PRO A 71 -19.42 -4.83 -16.43
N THR A 72 -19.44 -5.84 -17.29
CA THR A 72 -19.19 -5.69 -18.73
C THR A 72 -20.52 -5.40 -19.39
N ASP A 73 -20.84 -4.13 -19.63
CA ASP A 73 -21.91 -3.79 -20.57
C ASP A 73 -21.46 -4.19 -21.97
N ALA A 74 -22.28 -5.02 -22.62
CA ALA A 74 -22.23 -5.30 -24.05
C ALA A 74 -22.60 -4.03 -24.85
#